data_AF-A0A1H8UXP3-F1
#
_entry.id   AF-A0A1H8UXP3-F1
#
_cell.length_a   1.000
_cell.length_b   1.000
_cell.length_c   1.000
_cell.angle_alpha   90.00
_cell.angle_beta   90.00
_cell.angle_gamma   90.00
#
_symmetry.space_group_name_H-M   'P 1'
#
loop_
_entity.id
_entity.type
_entity.pdbx_description
1 polymer ?
#
loop_
_entity_poly.entity_id
_entity_poly.type
_entity_poly.pdbx_seq_one_letter_code
_entity_poly.pdbx_strand_id
1 'polypeptide(L)'
;MKVISPRIHGYLDFLTVFIFLLAPTLLGLGQLSAILAYSLAIVHLIVTLASDFPFGVVKLIPFTVHGWIERMVGPLLIAIPFILNFSDEEVARNFYIAIGIVIIVIGMLTDYRAEVRVRKVE
;
A
#
# COMPACT_ATOMS: atom_id res chain seq x y z
N MET A 1 -17.44 7.74 6.34
CA MET A 1 -17.78 6.48 7.03
C MET A 1 -16.61 5.52 6.89
N LYS A 2 -16.29 4.72 7.90
CA LYS A 2 -15.27 3.66 7.79
C LYS A 2 -15.98 2.34 7.51
N VAL A 3 -15.76 1.76 6.33
CA VAL A 3 -16.51 0.58 5.83
C VAL A 3 -15.60 -0.62 5.59
N ILE A 4 -14.29 -0.41 5.46
CA ILE A 4 -13.31 -1.48 5.31
C ILE A 4 -12.82 -1.89 6.71
N SER A 5 -13.05 -3.15 7.06
CA SER A 5 -12.53 -3.75 8.31
C SER A 5 -11.04 -4.07 8.19
N PRO A 6 -10.31 -4.19 9.32
CA PRO A 6 -8.88 -4.57 9.30
C PRO A 6 -8.60 -5.86 8.54
N ARG A 7 -9.54 -6.82 8.57
CA ARG A 7 -9.42 -8.08 7.83
C ARG A 7 -9.55 -7.88 6.32
N ILE A 8 -10.52 -7.07 5.86
CA ILE A 8 -10.64 -6.77 4.42
C ILE A 8 -9.43 -5.98 3.94
N HIS A 9 -8.96 -5.02 4.74
CA HIS A 9 -7.75 -4.26 4.45
C HIS A 9 -6.53 -5.18 4.25
N GLY A 10 -6.34 -6.18 5.11
CA GLY A 10 -5.24 -7.13 4.95
C GLY A 10 -5.29 -7.95 3.65
N TYR A 11 -6.47 -8.30 3.14
CA TYR A 11 -6.55 -8.90 1.80
C TYR A 11 -6.13 -7.93 0.69
N LEU A 12 -6.48 -6.65 0.83
CA LEU A 12 -6.09 -5.60 -0.10
C LEU A 12 -4.59 -5.32 -0.06
N ASP A 13 -3.95 -5.43 1.10
CA ASP A 13 -2.50 -5.35 1.26
C ASP A 13 -1.79 -6.43 0.44
N PHE A 14 -2.16 -7.70 0.66
CA PHE A 14 -1.55 -8.80 -0.09
C PHE A 14 -1.82 -8.67 -1.60
N LEU A 15 -3.02 -8.26 -2.00
CA LEU A 15 -3.33 -7.99 -3.40
C LEU A 15 -2.43 -6.88 -3.97
N THR A 16 -2.20 -5.81 -3.21
CA THR A 16 -1.31 -4.70 -3.60
C THR A 16 0.12 -5.17 -3.77
N VAL A 17 0.64 -6.01 -2.86
CA VAL A 17 1.96 -6.65 -2.97
C VAL A 17 2.05 -7.47 -4.25
N PHE A 18 1.05 -8.31 -4.54
CA PHE A 18 1.02 -9.11 -5.77
C PHE A 18 0.98 -8.25 -7.03
N ILE A 19 0.19 -7.17 -7.03
CA ILE A 19 0.12 -6.23 -8.15
C ILE A 19 1.50 -5.59 -8.39
N PHE A 20 2.16 -5.07 -7.35
CA PHE A 20 3.49 -4.49 -7.50
C PHE A 20 4.55 -5.50 -7.94
N LEU A 21 4.48 -6.74 -7.44
CA LEU A 21 5.41 -7.81 -7.81
C LEU A 21 5.28 -8.19 -9.29
N LEU A 22 4.05 -8.23 -9.82
CA LEU A 22 3.79 -8.68 -11.19
C LEU A 22 3.78 -7.54 -12.22
N ALA A 23 3.56 -6.29 -11.80
CA ALA A 23 3.46 -5.14 -12.69
C ALA A 23 4.66 -4.98 -13.64
N PRO A 24 5.93 -5.12 -13.21
CA PRO A 24 7.07 -5.00 -14.11
C PRO A 24 6.99 -5.93 -15.32
N THR A 25 6.64 -7.20 -15.10
CA THR A 25 6.55 -8.21 -16.16
C THR A 25 5.29 -8.07 -16.98
N LEU A 26 4.13 -7.84 -16.34
CA LEU A 26 2.85 -7.80 -17.03
C LEU A 26 2.62 -6.51 -17.84
N LEU A 27 3.20 -5.39 -17.38
CA LEU A 27 3.03 -4.08 -18.01
C LEU A 27 4.27 -3.63 -18.79
N GLY A 28 5.38 -4.39 -18.73
CA GLY A 28 6.62 -4.03 -19.41
C GLY A 28 7.23 -2.73 -18.87
N LEU A 29 7.31 -2.59 -17.55
CA LEU A 29 7.84 -1.37 -16.92
C LEU A 29 9.34 -1.19 -17.22
N GLY A 30 9.78 0.07 -17.37
CA GLY A 30 11.18 0.43 -17.51
C GLY A 30 12.02 0.06 -16.29
N GLN A 31 13.35 0.12 -16.39
CA GLN A 31 14.24 -0.35 -15.33
C GLN A 31 14.00 0.35 -13.99
N LEU A 32 13.88 1.69 -13.99
CA LEU A 32 13.67 2.47 -12.78
C LEU A 32 12.29 2.21 -12.17
N SER A 33 11.23 2.26 -12.98
CA SER A 33 9.86 1.98 -12.55
C SER A 33 9.70 0.54 -12.07
N ALA A 34 10.38 -0.44 -12.67
CA ALA A 34 10.40 -1.82 -12.20
C ALA A 34 11.06 -1.97 -10.83
N ILE A 35 12.24 -1.37 -10.62
CA ILE A 35 12.96 -1.41 -9.33
C ILE A 35 12.09 -0.82 -8.21
N LEU A 36 11.40 0.29 -8.50
CA LEU A 36 10.49 0.92 -7.56
C LEU A 36 9.32 0.00 -7.22
N ALA A 37 8.71 -0.66 -8.21
CA ALA A 37 7.60 -1.58 -7.99
C ALA A 37 8.02 -2.77 -7.13
N TYR A 38 9.15 -3.41 -7.41
CA TYR A 38 9.68 -4.50 -6.58
C TYR A 38 10.00 -4.04 -5.16
N SER A 39 10.61 -2.87 -5.01
CA SER A 39 10.91 -2.28 -3.70
C SER A 39 9.63 -2.04 -2.89
N LEU A 40 8.58 -1.49 -3.53
CA LEU A 40 7.28 -1.27 -2.90
C LEU A 40 6.60 -2.59 -2.52
N ALA A 41 6.66 -3.62 -3.36
CA ALA A 41 6.12 -4.94 -3.02
C ALA A 41 6.77 -5.51 -1.74
N ILE A 42 8.10 -5.43 -1.64
CA ILE A 42 8.87 -5.91 -0.48
C ILE A 42 8.54 -5.08 0.76
N VAL A 43 8.63 -3.76 0.67
CA VAL A 43 8.40 -2.85 1.81
C VAL A 43 6.95 -2.95 2.31
N HIS A 44 5.97 -2.99 1.41
CA HIS A 44 4.55 -3.12 1.77
C HIS A 44 4.32 -4.45 2.49
N LEU A 45 4.86 -5.56 1.97
CA LEU A 45 4.76 -6.85 2.64
C LEU A 45 5.36 -6.84 4.05
N ILE A 46 6.55 -6.24 4.21
CA ILE A 46 7.19 -6.10 5.53
C ILE A 46 6.29 -5.30 6.49
N VAL A 47 5.76 -4.16 6.04
CA VAL A 47 4.87 -3.32 6.86
C VAL A 47 3.62 -4.10 7.24
N THR A 48 2.97 -4.79 6.30
CA THR A 48 1.78 -5.63 6.53
C THR A 48 2.07 -6.72 7.57
N LEU A 49 3.14 -7.51 7.42
CA LEU A 49 3.48 -8.60 8.34
C LEU A 49 3.94 -8.08 9.71
N ALA A 50 4.52 -6.88 9.77
CA ALA A 50 4.90 -6.24 11.02
C ALA A 50 3.74 -5.49 11.68
N SER A 51 2.60 -5.30 11.01
CA SER A 51 1.48 -4.50 11.52
C SER A 51 0.65 -5.25 12.56
N ASP A 52 0.11 -4.50 13.52
CA ASP A 52 -0.71 -5.02 14.60
C ASP A 52 -2.19 -5.10 14.22
N PHE A 53 -2.51 -6.08 13.39
CA PHE A 53 -3.85 -6.34 12.86
C PHE A 53 -4.01 -7.85 12.54
N PRO A 54 -5.16 -8.34 12.03
CA PRO A 54 -5.44 -9.77 11.92
C PRO A 54 -4.44 -10.61 11.12
N PHE A 55 -3.74 -10.03 10.13
CA PHE A 55 -2.72 -10.73 9.33
C PHE A 55 -1.28 -10.42 9.76
N GLY A 56 -1.11 -9.67 10.85
CA GLY A 56 0.18 -9.34 11.43
C GLY A 56 0.85 -10.55 12.07
N VAL A 57 2.12 -10.78 11.75
CA VAL A 57 2.95 -11.85 12.32
C VAL A 57 3.73 -11.35 13.53
N VAL A 58 4.46 -10.22 13.39
CA VAL A 58 5.36 -9.71 14.45
C VAL A 58 4.71 -8.58 15.28
N LYS A 59 3.60 -7.99 14.79
CA LYS A 59 2.77 -6.99 15.50
C LYS A 59 3.55 -5.84 16.16
N LEU A 60 4.60 -5.36 15.48
CA LEU A 60 5.47 -4.27 15.92
C LEU A 60 4.90 -2.88 15.60
N ILE A 61 4.23 -2.74 14.46
CA ILE A 61 3.72 -1.46 13.95
C ILE A 61 2.24 -1.35 14.31
N PRO A 62 1.82 -0.40 15.16
CA PRO A 62 0.39 -0.21 15.44
C PRO A 62 -0.39 0.01 14.15
N PHE A 63 -1.57 -0.61 13.98
CA PHE A 63 -2.33 -0.49 12.72
C PHE A 63 -2.76 0.95 12.40
N THR A 64 -2.87 1.81 13.41
CA THR A 64 -3.04 3.26 13.22
C THR A 64 -1.83 3.94 12.58
N VAL A 65 -0.61 3.47 12.86
CA VAL A 65 0.65 3.93 12.24
C VAL A 65 0.76 3.41 10.82
N HIS A 66 0.42 2.13 10.57
CA HIS A 66 0.26 1.60 9.20
C HIS A 66 -0.62 2.55 8.37
N GLY A 67 -1.81 2.87 8.88
CA GLY A 67 -2.73 3.78 8.17
C GLY A 67 -2.20 5.21 7.99
N TRP A 68 -1.18 5.64 8.73
CA TRP A 68 -0.47 6.90 8.45
C TRP A 68 0.55 6.75 7.33
N ILE A 69 1.28 5.63 7.29
CA ILE A 69 2.22 5.30 6.20
C ILE A 69 1.47 5.36 4.86
N GLU A 70 0.32 4.70 4.75
CA GLU A 70 -0.45 4.68 3.50
C GLU A 70 -0.95 6.07 3.07
N ARG A 71 -1.33 6.93 4.02
CA ARG A 71 -1.73 8.32 3.72
C ARG A 71 -0.60 9.15 3.14
N MET A 72 0.66 8.78 3.38
CA MET A 72 1.82 9.41 2.77
C MET A 72 2.18 8.72 1.44
N VAL A 73 2.15 7.38 1.42
CA VAL A 73 2.51 6.58 0.24
C VAL A 73 1.58 6.85 -0.94
N GLY A 74 0.26 6.90 -0.73
CA GLY A 74 -0.71 7.12 -1.82
C GLY A 74 -0.44 8.39 -2.63
N PRO A 75 -0.37 9.58 -2.01
CA PRO A 75 0.00 10.82 -2.70
C PRO A 75 1.42 10.78 -3.29
N LEU A 76 2.38 10.14 -2.60
CA LEU A 76 3.74 10.01 -3.12
C LEU A 76 3.76 9.19 -4.41
N LEU A 77 2.98 8.12 -4.53
CA LEU A 77 2.88 7.31 -5.75
C LEU A 77 2.28 8.10 -6.92
N ILE A 78 1.39 9.06 -6.66
CA ILE A 78 0.89 9.95 -7.71
C ILE A 78 1.99 10.90 -8.19
N ALA A 79 2.82 11.40 -7.28
CA ALA A 79 3.89 12.35 -7.59
C ALA A 79 5.15 11.68 -8.16
N ILE A 80 5.40 10.40 -7.84
CA ILE A 80 6.68 9.75 -8.09
C ILE A 80 7.11 9.69 -9.57
N PRO A 81 6.23 9.54 -10.58
CA PRO A 81 6.66 9.55 -11.98
C PRO A 81 7.28 10.88 -12.39
N PHE A 82 6.80 11.98 -11.81
CA PHE A 82 7.30 13.33 -12.08
C PHE A 82 8.59 13.63 -11.30
N ILE A 83 8.66 13.19 -10.04
CA ILE A 83 9.84 13.40 -9.18
C ILE A 83 11.06 12.63 -9.71
N LEU A 84 10.84 11.40 -10.18
CA LEU A 84 11.91 10.53 -10.66
C LEU A 84 12.06 10.53 -12.19
N ASN A 85 11.40 11.47 -12.87
CA ASN A 85 11.55 11.74 -14.31
C ASN A 85 11.29 10.53 -15.22
N PHE A 86 10.28 9.71 -14.88
CA PHE A 86 9.75 8.64 -15.74
C PHE A 86 8.30 8.91 -16.19
N SER A 87 7.83 10.15 -16.09
CA SER A 87 6.48 10.55 -16.50
C SER A 87 6.19 10.37 -18.01
N ASP A 88 7.23 10.25 -18.84
CA ASP A 88 7.10 9.98 -20.27
C ASP A 88 6.84 8.49 -20.57
N GLU A 89 7.09 7.60 -19.61
CA GLU A 89 6.68 6.19 -19.66
C GLU A 89 5.18 6.09 -19.35
N GLU A 90 4.30 6.27 -20.35
CA GLU A 90 2.85 6.37 -20.14
C GLU A 90 2.25 5.23 -19.30
N VAL A 91 2.65 3.99 -19.58
CA VAL A 91 2.18 2.81 -18.85
C VAL A 91 2.62 2.86 -17.38
N ALA A 92 3.89 3.19 -17.11
CA ALA A 92 4.40 3.30 -15.75
C ALA A 92 3.73 4.47 -15.01
N ARG A 93 3.70 5.66 -15.61
CA ARG A 93 3.05 6.85 -15.04
C ARG A 93 1.61 6.53 -14.63
N ASN A 94 0.82 5.97 -15.55
CA ASN A 94 -0.58 5.67 -15.30
C ASN A 94 -0.75 4.59 -14.22
N PHE A 95 0.11 3.56 -14.21
CA PHE A 95 0.11 2.53 -13.18
C PHE A 95 0.31 3.13 -11.78
N TYR A 96 1.35 3.95 -11.60
CA TYR A 96 1.69 4.57 -10.31
C TYR A 96 0.62 5.55 -9.83
N ILE A 97 0.06 6.37 -10.73
CA ILE A 97 -1.05 7.27 -10.40
C ILE A 97 -2.29 6.48 -9.99
N ALA A 98 -2.67 5.45 -10.77
CA ALA A 98 -3.86 4.66 -10.50
C ALA A 98 -3.77 3.94 -9.15
N ILE A 99 -2.65 3.24 -8.88
CA ILE A 99 -2.48 2.54 -7.59
C ILE A 99 -2.38 3.51 -6.42
N GLY A 100 -1.78 4.69 -6.61
CA GLY A 100 -1.76 5.76 -5.62
C GLY A 100 -3.16 6.24 -5.23
N ILE A 101 -4.04 6.45 -6.21
CA ILE A 101 -5.45 6.80 -5.99
C ILE A 101 -6.18 5.67 -5.25
N VAL A 102 -5.98 4.41 -5.67
CA VAL A 102 -6.60 3.24 -5.03
C VAL A 102 -6.21 3.16 -3.56
N ILE A 103 -4.92 3.31 -3.22
CA ILE A 103 -4.43 3.28 -1.83
C ILE A 103 -5.04 4.42 -1.01
N ILE A 104 -5.15 5.63 -1.56
CA ILE A 104 -5.81 6.76 -0.87
C ILE A 104 -7.26 6.40 -0.54
N VAL A 105 -8.01 5.87 -1.51
CA VAL A 105 -9.42 5.48 -1.32
C VAL A 105 -9.54 4.40 -0.25
N ILE A 106 -8.74 3.33 -0.34
CA ILE A 106 -8.73 2.25 0.65
C ILE A 106 -8.42 2.82 2.05
N GLY A 107 -7.41 3.67 2.18
CA GLY A 107 -7.04 4.24 3.47
C GLY A 107 -8.09 5.21 4.05
N MET A 108 -8.78 5.96 3.20
CA MET A 108 -9.91 6.78 3.64
C MET A 108 -11.05 5.93 4.17
N LEU A 109 -11.30 4.76 3.58
CA LEU A 109 -12.42 3.87 3.94
C LEU A 109 -12.11 2.87 5.06
N THR A 110 -10.84 2.67 5.43
CA THR A 110 -10.40 1.67 6.44
C THR A 110 -10.56 2.16 7.89
N ASP A 111 -11.14 1.32 8.76
CA ASP A 111 -11.19 1.54 10.22
C ASP A 111 -9.92 1.03 10.93
N TYR A 112 -8.87 1.85 10.92
CA TYR A 112 -7.62 1.54 11.63
C TYR A 112 -7.73 1.52 13.15
N ARG A 113 -8.86 1.95 13.73
CA ARG A 113 -9.07 1.99 15.19
C ARG A 113 -9.82 0.77 15.70
N ALA A 114 -10.31 -0.12 14.83
CA ALA A 114 -11.04 -1.30 15.25
C ALA A 114 -10.20 -2.20 16.17
N GLU A 115 -8.94 -2.48 15.82
CA GLU A 115 -8.03 -3.31 16.63
C GLU A 115 -7.69 -2.68 17.99
N VAL A 116 -7.51 -1.34 18.02
CA VAL A 116 -7.27 -0.60 19.27
C VAL A 116 -8.45 -0.73 20.23
N ARG A 117 -9.68 -0.84 19.72
CA ARG A 117 -10.87 -1.02 20.56
C ARG A 117 -10.93 -2.42 21.15
N VAL A 118 -10.60 -3.47 20.38
CA VAL A 118 -10.59 -4.85 20.88
C VAL A 118 -9.61 -4.99 22.05
N ARG A 119 -8.37 -4.49 21.88
CA ARG A 119 -7.33 -4.55 22.92
C ARG A 119 -7.63 -3.77 24.21
N LYS A 120 -8.56 -2.81 24.20
CA LYS A 120 -8.95 -2.08 25.42
C LYS A 120 -10.01 -2.81 26.24
N VAL A 121 -10.64 -3.83 25.66
CA VAL A 121 -11.73 -4.60 26.30
C VAL A 121 -11.23 -5.94 26.83
N GLU A 122 -10.10 -6.44 26.31
CA GLU A 122 -9.30 -7.54 26.88
C GLU A 122 -8.42 -7.05 28.03
#